data_AF-A0A966F2R2-F1
#
_entry.id   AF-A0A966F2R2-F1
#
_cell.length_a   1.000
_cell.length_b   1.000
_cell.length_c   1.000
_cell.angle_alpha   90.00
_cell.angle_beta   90.00
_cell.angle_gamma   90.00
#
_symmetry.space_group_name_H-M   'P 1'
#
loop_
_entity.id
_entity.type
_entity.pdbx_description
1 polymer ?
#
loop_
_entity_poly.entity_id
_entity_poly.type
_entity_poly.pdbx_seq_one_letter_code
_entity_poly.pdbx_strand_id
1 'polypeptide(L)'
;MRLERIEIQSLPGIHTGFVVDGFAAGVTLVTGPNASGKSSLLRALRYLLAGTRPDDPPGLALAADFVEDNGQRWQVRRTGRELTWRCDGRPADAPPLPEPEALNAYLMRIEDLVLSRSGHDRALSERLRRELHGGYDLEVLRQAPFAFGERKGTIERNALSAARQQRRHIERHYEALVREERDLPDLDARIEQSRLAPSRLRLAEQALERLELADRADAIEARLRPFPADMRRLLGDEPRRLQEIEARALDHRQRHADDVATLEQHQAELQATGLAERRPSEALLEQLDEQLLRLKQRIEARDRAVNEQQAAALRQRQAIKALGTSVNATAVPRLDPDSVADAEALARELQQTVQRR
;
A
#
# COMPACT_ATOMS: atom_id res chain seq x y z
N MET A 1 17.72 -7.35 -55.49
CA MET A 1 18.23 -6.65 -54.29
C MET A 1 19.15 -5.51 -54.70
N ARG A 2 18.91 -4.31 -54.17
CA ARG A 2 19.64 -3.07 -54.46
C ARG A 2 20.26 -2.54 -53.16
N LEU A 3 21.53 -2.12 -53.20
CA LEU A 3 22.20 -1.45 -52.07
C LEU A 3 21.65 -0.03 -51.90
N GLU A 4 21.27 0.37 -50.69
CA GLU A 4 20.82 1.74 -50.38
C GLU A 4 21.79 2.49 -49.47
N ARG A 5 22.47 1.76 -48.57
CA ARG A 5 23.41 2.31 -47.61
C ARG A 5 24.48 1.29 -47.28
N ILE A 6 25.71 1.75 -47.10
CA ILE A 6 26.81 0.97 -46.53
C ILE A 6 27.53 1.81 -45.49
N GLU A 7 27.81 1.19 -44.36
CA GLU A 7 28.47 1.78 -43.21
C GLU A 7 29.71 0.97 -42.87
N ILE A 8 30.86 1.66 -42.82
CA ILE A 8 32.16 1.08 -42.51
C ILE A 8 32.62 1.72 -41.21
N GLN A 9 32.49 1.01 -40.10
CA GLN A 9 32.99 1.48 -38.79
C GLN A 9 34.46 1.10 -38.61
N SER A 10 34.81 -0.14 -38.97
CA SER A 10 36.20 -0.63 -38.93
C SER A 10 36.49 -1.57 -40.10
N LEU A 11 37.55 -1.25 -40.85
CA LEU A 11 38.06 -2.03 -41.98
C LEU A 11 39.58 -1.80 -42.10
N PRO A 12 40.41 -2.84 -42.33
CA PRO A 12 41.85 -2.63 -42.49
C PRO A 12 42.19 -1.65 -43.61
N GLY A 13 42.90 -0.57 -43.25
CA GLY A 13 43.28 0.53 -44.14
C GLY A 13 42.35 1.75 -44.09
N ILE A 14 41.30 1.72 -43.26
CA ILE A 14 40.43 2.87 -42.97
C ILE A 14 40.59 3.22 -41.50
N HIS A 15 41.10 4.42 -41.21
CA HIS A 15 41.34 4.90 -39.84
C HIS A 15 40.10 5.57 -39.23
N THR A 16 39.28 6.18 -40.07
CA THR A 16 38.05 6.86 -39.68
C THR A 16 36.91 6.20 -40.44
N GLY A 17 35.97 5.60 -39.71
CA GLY A 17 34.78 5.01 -40.33
C GLY A 17 33.98 6.04 -41.12
N PHE A 18 33.21 5.57 -42.10
CA PHE A 18 32.37 6.43 -42.94
C PHE A 18 31.12 5.69 -43.40
N VAL A 19 30.10 6.48 -43.76
CA VAL A 19 28.83 6.00 -44.30
C VAL A 19 28.72 6.51 -45.73
N VAL A 20 28.27 5.64 -46.63
CA VAL A 20 27.86 6.02 -47.98
C VAL A 20 26.41 5.61 -48.15
N ASP A 21 25.56 6.58 -48.46
CA ASP A 21 24.14 6.41 -48.73
C ASP A 21 23.78 6.99 -50.11
N GLY A 22 22.50 6.90 -50.48
CA GLY A 22 22.00 7.54 -51.70
C GLY A 22 22.38 6.83 -53.01
N PHE A 23 22.63 5.51 -52.96
CA PHE A 23 22.86 4.72 -54.18
C PHE A 23 21.64 4.77 -55.11
N ALA A 24 21.89 5.07 -56.39
CA ALA A 24 20.85 5.16 -57.41
C ALA A 24 20.33 3.76 -57.80
N ALA A 25 19.08 3.68 -58.28
CA ALA A 25 18.48 2.43 -58.78
C ALA A 25 19.15 1.87 -60.04
N GLY A 26 19.78 2.74 -60.84
CA GLY A 26 20.54 2.34 -62.03
C GLY A 26 22.04 2.25 -61.74
N VAL A 27 22.80 3.15 -62.36
CA VAL A 27 24.26 3.18 -62.23
C VAL A 27 24.67 4.22 -61.19
N THR A 28 25.48 3.81 -60.20
CA THR A 28 26.14 4.72 -59.26
C THR A 28 27.63 4.81 -59.61
N LEU A 29 28.10 6.00 -59.98
CA LEU A 29 29.51 6.25 -60.25
C LEU A 29 30.19 6.85 -59.02
N VAL A 30 31.10 6.10 -58.40
CA VAL A 30 31.88 6.57 -57.25
C VAL A 30 33.24 7.09 -57.73
N THR A 31 33.47 8.39 -57.62
CA THR A 31 34.72 9.05 -58.03
C THR A 31 35.46 9.64 -56.82
N GLY A 32 36.73 9.99 -57.00
CA GLY A 32 37.52 10.68 -55.99
C GLY A 32 39.02 10.45 -56.16
N PRO A 33 39.88 11.16 -55.42
CA PRO A 33 41.33 11.00 -55.46
C PRO A 33 41.80 9.57 -55.13
N ASN A 34 43.03 9.23 -55.51
CA ASN A 34 43.65 7.99 -55.02
C ASN A 34 43.68 7.97 -53.49
N ALA A 35 43.55 6.78 -52.91
CA ALA A 35 43.42 6.56 -51.45
C ALA A 35 42.18 7.15 -50.76
N SER A 36 41.17 7.63 -51.51
CA SER A 36 39.90 8.15 -50.93
C SER A 36 38.94 7.08 -50.38
N GLY A 37 39.32 5.80 -50.33
CA GLY A 37 38.48 4.72 -49.79
C GLY A 37 37.55 4.00 -50.78
N LYS A 38 37.58 4.30 -52.09
CA LYS A 38 36.76 3.62 -53.12
C LYS A 38 36.96 2.10 -53.14
N SER A 39 38.20 1.63 -53.16
CA SER A 39 38.50 0.19 -53.12
C SER A 39 38.13 -0.45 -51.78
N SER A 40 38.11 0.34 -50.70
CA SER A 40 37.66 -0.10 -49.37
C SER A 40 36.15 -0.32 -49.34
N LEU A 41 35.36 0.51 -50.05
CA LEU A 41 33.91 0.32 -50.22
C LEU A 41 33.60 -1.05 -50.85
N LEU A 42 34.25 -1.37 -51.97
CA LEU A 42 34.08 -2.66 -52.66
C LEU A 42 34.51 -3.84 -51.78
N ARG A 43 35.62 -3.70 -51.03
CA ARG A 43 36.07 -4.70 -50.07
C ARG A 43 35.05 -4.92 -48.95
N ALA A 44 34.48 -3.85 -48.40
CA ALA A 44 33.45 -3.95 -47.35
C ALA A 44 32.21 -4.68 -47.86
N LEU A 45 31.73 -4.32 -49.05
CA LEU A 45 30.60 -5.01 -49.68
C LEU A 45 30.91 -6.50 -49.89
N ARG A 46 32.12 -6.83 -50.34
CA ARG A 46 32.56 -8.22 -50.50
C ARG A 46 32.55 -8.98 -49.16
N TYR A 47 33.04 -8.38 -48.07
CA TYR A 47 33.01 -9.03 -46.74
C TYR A 47 31.59 -9.26 -46.21
N LEU A 48 30.61 -8.46 -46.64
CA LEU A 48 29.21 -8.63 -46.24
C LEU A 48 28.50 -9.70 -47.10
N LEU A 49 28.78 -9.76 -48.41
CA LEU A 49 28.11 -10.65 -49.34
C LEU A 49 28.74 -12.05 -49.44
N ALA A 50 30.06 -12.17 -49.31
CA ALA A 50 30.79 -13.43 -49.54
C ALA A 50 30.81 -14.40 -48.34
N GLY A 51 30.05 -14.10 -47.29
CA GLY A 51 30.07 -14.83 -46.03
C GLY A 51 31.36 -14.63 -45.23
N THR A 52 31.50 -15.39 -44.15
CA THR A 52 32.67 -15.35 -43.25
C THR A 52 33.70 -16.38 -43.70
N ARG A 53 34.95 -15.93 -43.93
CA ARG A 53 36.10 -16.81 -44.24
C ARG A 53 37.10 -16.84 -43.07
N PRO A 54 37.88 -17.93 -42.92
CA PRO A 54 38.86 -18.06 -41.84
C PRO A 54 39.93 -16.95 -41.83
N ASP A 55 40.36 -16.54 -43.03
CA ASP A 55 41.41 -15.54 -43.26
C ASP A 55 40.91 -14.08 -43.21
N ASP A 56 39.62 -13.88 -42.95
CA ASP A 56 39.07 -12.54 -42.86
C ASP A 56 39.62 -11.80 -41.63
N PRO A 57 39.85 -10.48 -41.73
CA PRO A 57 40.31 -9.68 -40.60
C PRO A 57 39.35 -9.79 -39.39
N PRO A 58 39.85 -9.95 -38.15
CA PRO A 58 39.00 -10.10 -36.98
C PRO A 58 38.35 -8.78 -36.52
N GLY A 59 38.93 -7.63 -36.86
CA GLY A 59 38.45 -6.30 -36.46
C GLY A 59 37.48 -5.65 -37.45
N LEU A 60 36.65 -6.42 -38.15
CA LEU A 60 35.66 -5.88 -39.08
C LEU A 60 34.42 -5.38 -38.34
N ALA A 61 33.97 -4.17 -38.64
CA ALA A 61 32.69 -3.65 -38.17
C ALA A 61 32.01 -2.94 -39.34
N LEU A 62 31.08 -3.64 -39.98
CA LEU A 62 30.47 -3.26 -41.25
C LEU A 62 28.96 -3.45 -41.18
N ALA A 63 28.20 -2.59 -41.86
CA ALA A 63 26.78 -2.77 -42.05
C ALA A 63 26.36 -2.33 -43.46
N ALA A 64 25.32 -2.95 -44.01
CA ALA A 64 24.70 -2.49 -45.25
C ALA A 64 23.19 -2.73 -45.23
N ASP A 65 22.47 -1.84 -45.90
CA ASP A 65 21.05 -1.92 -46.12
C ASP A 65 20.78 -2.16 -47.61
N PHE A 66 19.92 -3.13 -47.89
CA PHE A 66 19.47 -3.48 -49.22
C PHE A 66 17.94 -3.44 -49.29
N VAL A 67 17.41 -3.14 -50.47
CA VAL A 67 15.98 -3.18 -50.77
C VAL A 67 15.70 -4.12 -51.93
N GLU A 68 14.64 -4.89 -51.87
CA GLU A 68 14.11 -5.65 -53.00
C GLU A 68 13.04 -4.87 -53.78
N ASP A 69 12.74 -5.33 -54.99
CA ASP A 69 11.74 -4.67 -55.86
C ASP A 69 10.32 -4.76 -55.27
N ASN A 70 10.08 -5.72 -54.37
CA ASN A 70 8.85 -5.87 -53.59
C ASN A 70 8.76 -4.93 -52.36
N GLY A 71 9.80 -4.12 -52.11
CA GLY A 71 9.89 -3.19 -50.97
C GLY A 71 10.47 -3.78 -49.68
N GLN A 72 10.79 -5.07 -49.65
CA GLN A 72 11.38 -5.76 -48.51
C GLN A 72 12.78 -5.23 -48.21
N ARG A 73 13.06 -4.94 -46.92
CA ARG A 73 14.33 -4.35 -46.49
C ARG A 73 15.20 -5.39 -45.80
N TRP A 74 16.40 -5.54 -46.33
CA TRP A 74 17.42 -6.42 -45.82
C TRP A 74 18.52 -5.61 -45.16
N GLN A 75 18.92 -6.02 -43.97
CA GLN A 75 20.03 -5.42 -43.24
C GLN A 75 21.04 -6.52 -42.93
N VAL A 76 22.30 -6.26 -43.26
CA VAL A 76 23.40 -7.14 -42.91
C VAL A 76 24.36 -6.39 -42.02
N ARG A 77 24.78 -7.02 -40.92
CA ARG A 77 25.81 -6.49 -40.04
C ARG A 77 26.86 -7.55 -39.80
N ARG A 78 28.12 -7.13 -39.92
CA ARG A 78 29.29 -7.96 -39.66
C ARG A 78 30.13 -7.34 -38.54
N THR A 79 30.27 -8.08 -37.44
CA THR A 79 31.16 -7.75 -36.32
C THR A 79 32.18 -8.89 -36.16
N GLY A 80 33.40 -8.63 -36.60
CA GLY A 80 34.47 -9.62 -36.76
C GLY A 80 34.05 -10.77 -37.67
N ARG A 81 33.82 -11.93 -37.06
CA ARG A 81 33.40 -13.17 -37.73
C ARG A 81 31.90 -13.40 -37.72
N GLU A 82 31.18 -12.67 -36.88
CA GLU A 82 29.73 -12.80 -36.77
C GLU A 82 29.07 -12.00 -37.88
N LEU A 83 28.25 -12.68 -38.68
CA LEU A 83 27.48 -12.11 -39.77
C LEU A 83 26.01 -12.32 -39.46
N THR A 84 25.27 -11.23 -39.28
CA THR A 84 23.85 -11.27 -38.93
C THR A 84 23.03 -10.63 -40.03
N TRP A 85 21.97 -11.32 -40.43
CA TRP A 85 21.00 -10.83 -41.40
C TRP A 85 19.68 -10.54 -40.71
N ARG A 86 19.04 -9.46 -41.15
CA ARG A 86 17.69 -9.11 -40.75
C ARG A 86 16.87 -8.77 -41.98
N CYS A 87 15.61 -9.18 -41.95
CA CYS A 87 14.62 -8.80 -42.93
C CYS A 87 13.49 -8.07 -42.21
N ASP A 88 13.17 -6.85 -42.66
CA ASP A 88 12.15 -5.97 -42.06
C ASP A 88 12.25 -5.89 -40.52
N GLY A 89 13.49 -5.84 -40.02
CA GLY A 89 13.82 -5.75 -38.59
C GLY A 89 13.83 -7.07 -37.82
N ARG A 90 13.45 -8.20 -38.43
CA ARG A 90 13.47 -9.53 -37.78
C ARG A 90 14.72 -10.32 -38.18
N PRO A 91 15.33 -11.11 -37.29
CA PRO A 91 16.39 -12.04 -37.65
C PRO A 91 15.92 -12.98 -38.77
N ALA A 92 16.73 -13.11 -39.81
CA ALA A 92 16.45 -13.96 -40.97
C ALA A 92 17.76 -14.60 -41.44
N ASP A 93 17.65 -15.70 -42.18
CA ASP A 93 18.79 -16.26 -42.90
C ASP A 93 19.23 -15.33 -44.03
N ALA A 94 20.46 -15.51 -44.50
CA ALA A 94 20.95 -14.74 -45.64
C ALA A 94 20.02 -14.94 -46.85
N PRO A 95 19.75 -13.89 -47.64
CA PRO A 95 19.04 -14.03 -48.90
C PRO A 95 19.82 -14.96 -49.84
N PRO A 96 19.21 -15.48 -50.92
CA PRO A 96 19.90 -16.33 -51.89
C PRO A 96 20.99 -15.53 -52.62
N LEU A 97 22.18 -15.50 -52.04
CA LEU A 97 23.35 -14.82 -52.58
C LEU A 97 24.13 -15.77 -53.50
N PRO A 98 24.86 -15.22 -54.49
CA PRO A 98 25.77 -16.04 -55.29
C PRO A 98 26.83 -16.68 -54.40
N GLU A 99 27.28 -17.87 -54.80
CA GLU A 99 28.43 -18.51 -54.15
C GLU A 99 29.64 -17.56 -54.12
N PRO A 100 30.51 -17.63 -53.10
CA PRO A 100 31.60 -16.67 -52.94
C PRO A 100 32.60 -16.63 -54.11
N GLU A 101 32.72 -17.70 -54.89
CA GLU A 101 33.47 -17.69 -56.16
C GLU A 101 32.74 -16.96 -57.29
N ALA A 102 31.41 -17.12 -57.37
CA ALA A 102 30.56 -16.44 -58.35
C ALA A 102 30.47 -14.93 -58.10
N LEU A 103 30.60 -14.48 -56.85
CA LEU A 103 30.68 -13.04 -56.53
C LEU A 103 31.81 -12.31 -57.25
N ASN A 104 32.92 -13.00 -57.57
CA ASN A 104 33.99 -12.38 -58.35
C ASN A 104 33.55 -12.05 -59.78
N ALA A 105 32.59 -12.80 -60.36
CA ALA A 105 32.06 -12.51 -61.69
C ALA A 105 31.22 -11.22 -61.72
N TYR A 106 30.62 -10.84 -60.58
CA TYR A 106 29.89 -9.58 -60.42
C TYR A 106 30.80 -8.40 -60.03
N LEU A 107 31.98 -8.68 -59.50
CA LEU A 107 33.00 -7.70 -59.11
C LEU A 107 34.07 -7.59 -60.20
N MET A 108 33.69 -7.01 -61.33
CA MET A 108 34.59 -6.87 -62.46
C MET A 108 35.52 -5.66 -62.29
N ARG A 109 36.83 -5.89 -62.28
CA ARG A 109 37.81 -4.80 -62.32
C ARG A 109 38.12 -4.44 -63.77
N ILE A 110 38.49 -3.18 -64.00
CA ILE A 110 38.89 -2.72 -65.33
C ILE A 110 40.09 -3.54 -65.84
N GLU A 111 40.99 -3.95 -64.95
CA GLU A 111 42.12 -4.81 -65.31
C GLU A 111 41.69 -6.18 -65.87
N ASP A 112 40.60 -6.75 -65.34
CA ASP A 112 40.09 -8.07 -65.72
C ASP A 112 39.45 -8.03 -67.12
N LEU A 113 38.79 -6.91 -67.45
CA LEU A 113 38.21 -6.65 -68.78
C LEU A 113 39.26 -6.58 -69.88
N VAL A 114 40.44 -6.06 -69.55
CA VAL A 114 41.53 -5.83 -70.50
C VAL A 114 42.35 -7.10 -70.73
N LEU A 115 42.50 -7.94 -69.70
CA LEU A 115 43.14 -9.25 -69.80
C LEU A 115 42.36 -10.24 -70.69
N SER A 116 41.03 -10.08 -70.76
CA SER A 116 40.13 -11.02 -71.42
C SER A 116 39.98 -10.81 -72.94
N ARG A 117 40.49 -9.70 -73.51
CA ARG A 117 40.47 -9.45 -74.96
C ARG A 117 41.75 -9.94 -75.62
N SER A 118 41.69 -11.15 -76.19
CA SER A 118 42.73 -11.72 -77.03
C SER A 118 42.94 -10.92 -78.33
N GLY A 119 44.16 -10.43 -78.53
CA GLY A 119 44.76 -10.23 -79.85
C GLY A 119 44.88 -8.80 -80.39
N HIS A 120 43.89 -7.93 -80.23
CA HIS A 120 43.83 -6.70 -81.06
C HIS A 120 44.16 -5.37 -80.36
N ASP A 121 44.37 -5.33 -79.04
CA ASP A 121 44.56 -4.05 -78.33
C ASP A 121 45.61 -4.10 -77.22
N ARG A 122 46.75 -4.74 -77.52
CA ARG A 122 47.87 -4.88 -76.59
C ARG A 122 48.44 -3.52 -76.15
N ALA A 123 48.51 -2.55 -77.07
CA ALA A 123 48.99 -1.20 -76.78
C ALA A 123 48.04 -0.42 -75.84
N LEU A 124 46.72 -0.54 -76.04
CA LEU A 124 45.74 0.03 -75.11
C LEU A 124 45.82 -0.65 -73.74
N SER A 125 45.95 -1.98 -73.71
CA SER A 125 46.13 -2.74 -72.46
C SER A 125 47.38 -2.30 -71.70
N GLU A 126 48.51 -2.16 -72.37
CA GLU A 126 49.77 -1.71 -71.77
C GLU A 126 49.65 -0.27 -71.25
N ARG A 127 49.02 0.62 -72.04
CA ARG A 127 48.78 2.01 -71.62
C ARG A 127 47.84 2.11 -70.43
N LEU A 128 46.73 1.36 -70.45
CA LEU A 128 45.76 1.36 -69.36
C LEU A 128 46.37 0.77 -68.08
N ARG A 129 47.13 -0.34 -68.18
CA ARG A 129 47.88 -0.87 -67.03
C ARG A 129 48.87 0.14 -66.50
N ARG A 130 49.58 0.86 -67.36
CA ARG A 130 50.54 1.89 -66.95
C ARG A 130 49.83 3.01 -66.18
N GLU A 131 48.74 3.54 -66.70
CA GLU A 131 47.93 4.57 -66.03
C GLU A 131 47.34 4.08 -64.69
N LEU A 132 46.84 2.84 -64.64
CA LEU A 132 46.31 2.23 -63.42
C LEU A 132 47.39 1.99 -62.35
N HIS A 133 48.63 1.73 -62.76
CA HIS A 133 49.80 1.69 -61.87
C HIS A 133 50.42 3.07 -61.63
N GLY A 134 49.73 4.17 -61.95
CA GLY A 134 50.19 5.53 -61.68
C GLY A 134 51.26 6.03 -62.65
N GLY A 135 51.25 5.56 -63.89
CA GLY A 135 52.19 5.95 -64.95
C GLY A 135 53.42 5.05 -65.11
N TYR A 136 53.57 4.02 -64.27
CA TYR A 136 54.74 3.13 -64.26
C TYR A 136 54.46 1.75 -64.85
N ASP A 137 55.43 1.22 -65.61
CA ASP A 137 55.39 -0.13 -66.16
C ASP A 137 56.09 -1.12 -65.20
N LEU A 138 55.32 -1.66 -64.26
CA LEU A 138 55.84 -2.53 -63.21
C LEU A 138 56.33 -3.90 -63.76
N GLU A 139 55.81 -4.36 -64.89
CA GLU A 139 56.24 -5.62 -65.53
C GLU A 139 57.66 -5.51 -66.09
N VAL A 140 57.97 -4.39 -66.75
CA VAL A 140 59.33 -4.11 -67.24
C VAL A 140 60.32 -4.00 -66.08
N LEU A 141 59.91 -3.39 -64.96
CA LEU A 141 60.74 -3.32 -63.74
C LEU A 141 61.00 -4.71 -63.13
N ARG A 142 60.10 -5.67 -63.32
CA ARG A 142 60.28 -7.05 -62.83
C ARG A 142 61.31 -7.82 -63.65
N GLN A 143 61.50 -7.45 -64.91
CA GLN A 143 62.41 -8.08 -65.87
C GLN A 143 63.75 -7.33 -66.03
N ALA A 144 63.82 -6.08 -65.56
CA ALA A 144 65.06 -5.30 -65.59
C ALA A 144 66.14 -5.94 -64.72
N PRO A 145 67.43 -5.88 -65.13
CA PRO A 145 68.54 -6.50 -64.42
C PRO A 145 68.95 -5.63 -63.23
N PHE A 146 68.06 -5.50 -62.25
CA PHE A 146 68.39 -4.85 -61.00
C PHE A 146 69.30 -5.78 -60.17
N ALA A 147 70.60 -5.53 -60.20
CA ALA A 147 71.54 -6.15 -59.28
C ALA A 147 71.37 -5.54 -57.88
N PHE A 148 70.59 -6.19 -57.03
CA PHE A 148 70.47 -5.82 -55.62
C PHE A 148 71.54 -6.56 -54.82
N GLY A 149 72.37 -5.84 -54.06
CA GLY A 149 73.34 -6.46 -53.14
C GLY A 149 72.63 -7.20 -52.00
N GLU A 150 73.28 -8.22 -51.44
CA GLU A 150 72.71 -9.18 -50.44
C GLU A 150 72.02 -8.54 -49.22
N ARG A 151 72.32 -7.28 -48.91
CA ARG A 151 71.78 -6.55 -47.73
C ARG A 151 70.69 -5.53 -48.05
N LYS A 152 70.35 -5.29 -49.33
CA LYS A 152 69.25 -4.39 -49.69
C LYS A 152 67.91 -4.98 -49.25
N GLY A 153 67.07 -4.18 -48.59
CA GLY A 153 65.76 -4.61 -48.10
C GLY A 153 65.76 -5.16 -46.66
N THR A 154 66.90 -5.21 -45.96
CA THR A 154 66.95 -5.79 -44.60
C THR A 154 66.16 -4.95 -43.59
N ILE A 155 66.24 -3.62 -43.71
CA ILE A 155 65.49 -2.67 -42.86
C ILE A 155 63.99 -2.81 -43.14
N GLU A 156 63.59 -2.82 -44.40
CA GLU A 156 62.21 -2.97 -44.85
C GLU A 156 61.64 -4.34 -44.46
N ARG A 157 62.45 -5.41 -44.55
CA ARG A 157 62.07 -6.75 -44.10
C ARG A 157 61.85 -6.78 -42.59
N ASN A 158 62.72 -6.14 -41.81
CA ASN A 158 62.59 -6.07 -40.37
C ASN A 158 61.38 -5.22 -39.97
N ALA A 159 61.15 -4.08 -40.64
CA ALA A 159 59.97 -3.23 -40.43
C ALA A 159 58.67 -3.97 -40.77
N LEU A 160 58.63 -4.71 -41.88
CA LEU A 160 57.49 -5.55 -42.26
C LEU A 160 57.25 -6.67 -41.24
N SER A 161 58.31 -7.30 -40.75
CA SER A 161 58.22 -8.33 -39.71
C SER A 161 57.65 -7.76 -38.40
N ALA A 162 58.14 -6.60 -37.96
CA ALA A 162 57.64 -5.90 -36.78
C ALA A 162 56.17 -5.50 -36.94
N ALA A 163 55.79 -4.93 -38.09
CA ALA A 163 54.40 -4.58 -38.39
C ALA A 163 53.47 -5.80 -38.41
N ARG A 164 53.93 -6.93 -38.95
CA ARG A 164 53.18 -8.21 -38.93
C ARG A 164 53.01 -8.75 -37.52
N GLN A 165 54.04 -8.67 -36.69
CA GLN A 165 53.97 -9.06 -35.27
C GLN A 165 52.98 -8.17 -34.51
N GLN A 166 53.06 -6.85 -34.70
CA GLN A 166 52.14 -5.91 -34.08
C GLN A 166 50.69 -6.17 -34.50
N ARG A 167 50.44 -6.42 -35.79
CA ARG A 167 49.12 -6.80 -36.29
C ARG A 167 48.60 -8.04 -35.58
N ARG A 168 49.40 -9.12 -35.50
CA ARG A 168 49.01 -10.36 -34.83
C ARG A 168 48.73 -10.15 -33.35
N HIS A 169 49.49 -9.28 -32.67
CA HIS A 169 49.26 -8.95 -31.27
C HIS A 169 47.90 -8.25 -31.08
N ILE A 170 47.62 -7.24 -31.91
CA ILE A 170 46.34 -6.53 -31.89
C ILE A 170 45.18 -7.48 -32.22
N GLU A 171 45.32 -8.35 -33.22
CA GLU A 171 44.31 -9.35 -33.59
C GLU A 171 43.96 -10.26 -32.42
N ARG A 172 44.97 -10.77 -31.70
CA ARG A 172 44.76 -11.60 -30.49
C ARG A 172 44.07 -10.82 -29.37
N HIS A 173 44.43 -9.56 -29.18
CA HIS A 173 43.81 -8.71 -28.17
C HIS A 173 42.32 -8.48 -28.45
N TYR A 174 41.96 -8.17 -29.70
CA TYR A 174 40.56 -8.05 -30.13
C TYR A 174 39.80 -9.38 -29.96
N GLU A 175 40.41 -10.51 -30.31
CA GLU A 175 39.79 -11.83 -30.10
C GLU A 175 39.53 -12.11 -28.61
N ALA A 176 40.40 -11.67 -27.71
CA ALA A 176 40.20 -11.80 -26.26
C ALA A 176 39.04 -10.92 -25.78
N LEU A 177 39.00 -9.64 -26.18
CA LEU A 177 37.91 -8.71 -25.87
C LEU A 177 36.55 -9.23 -26.32
N VAL A 178 36.46 -9.78 -27.54
CA VAL A 178 35.20 -10.36 -28.06
C VAL A 178 34.76 -11.57 -27.23
N ARG A 179 35.69 -12.34 -26.65
CA ARG A 179 35.33 -13.44 -25.73
C ARG A 179 34.84 -12.89 -24.39
N GLU A 180 35.52 -11.90 -23.83
CA GLU A 180 35.10 -11.25 -22.58
C GLU A 180 33.70 -10.61 -22.72
N GLU A 181 33.42 -9.96 -23.85
CA GLU A 181 32.11 -9.37 -24.14
C GLU A 181 31.01 -10.44 -24.24
N ARG A 182 31.33 -11.64 -24.74
CA ARG A 182 30.40 -12.77 -24.77
C ARG A 182 30.11 -13.35 -23.40
N ASP A 183 31.04 -13.25 -22.46
CA ASP A 183 30.89 -13.79 -21.10
C ASP A 183 30.13 -12.81 -20.17
N LEU A 184 30.00 -11.53 -20.54
CA LEU A 184 29.29 -10.51 -19.74
C LEU A 184 27.85 -10.89 -19.35
N PRO A 185 26.99 -11.38 -20.26
CA PRO A 185 25.62 -11.72 -19.92
C PRO A 185 25.52 -12.84 -18.87
N ASP A 186 26.43 -13.81 -18.92
CA ASP A 186 26.48 -14.91 -17.95
C ASP A 186 26.94 -14.43 -16.57
N LEU A 187 27.90 -13.49 -16.53
CA LEU A 187 28.33 -12.85 -15.30
C LEU A 187 27.21 -12.01 -14.67
N ASP A 188 26.49 -11.23 -15.47
CA ASP A 188 25.33 -10.46 -15.02
C ASP A 188 24.23 -11.37 -14.47
N ALA A 189 23.93 -12.49 -15.16
CA ALA A 189 22.97 -13.47 -14.69
C ALA A 189 23.37 -14.08 -13.34
N ARG A 190 24.66 -14.37 -13.12
CA ARG A 190 25.19 -14.86 -11.83
C ARG A 190 25.06 -13.82 -10.72
N ILE A 191 25.33 -12.54 -11.02
CA ILE A 191 25.16 -11.44 -10.07
C ILE A 191 23.70 -11.34 -9.62
N GLU A 192 22.76 -11.36 -10.56
CA GLU A 192 21.32 -11.30 -10.24
C GLU A 192 20.85 -12.51 -9.44
N GLN A 193 21.32 -13.72 -9.77
CA GLN A 193 21.02 -14.91 -8.98
C GLN A 193 21.53 -14.79 -7.54
N SER A 194 22.75 -14.27 -7.36
CA SER A 194 23.33 -14.03 -6.03
C SER A 194 22.55 -12.99 -5.24
N ARG A 195 22.06 -11.92 -5.89
CA ARG A 195 21.21 -10.89 -5.25
C ARG A 195 19.87 -11.45 -4.75
N LEU A 196 19.29 -12.41 -5.47
CA LEU A 196 18.00 -13.02 -5.11
C LEU A 196 18.13 -14.14 -4.06
N ALA A 197 19.33 -14.73 -3.90
CA ALA A 197 19.55 -15.85 -2.99
C ALA A 197 19.16 -15.57 -1.52
N PRO A 198 19.48 -14.41 -0.91
CA PRO A 198 19.07 -14.11 0.46
C PRO A 198 17.54 -14.02 0.64
N SER A 199 16.85 -13.48 -0.36
CA SER A 199 15.38 -13.39 -0.32
C SER A 199 14.75 -14.78 -0.41
N ARG A 200 15.29 -15.67 -1.26
CA ARG A 200 14.85 -17.07 -1.36
C ARG A 200 15.10 -17.84 -0.08
N LEU A 201 16.27 -17.65 0.55
CA LEU A 201 16.60 -18.27 1.83
C LEU A 201 15.59 -17.86 2.91
N ARG A 202 15.32 -16.55 3.03
CA ARG A 202 14.34 -16.04 4.01
C ARG A 202 12.94 -16.64 3.81
N LEU A 203 12.49 -16.74 2.56
CA LEU A 203 11.19 -17.36 2.25
C LEU A 203 11.16 -18.85 2.62
N ALA A 204 12.26 -19.57 2.38
CA ALA A 204 12.39 -20.97 2.76
C ALA A 204 12.40 -21.15 4.28
N GLU A 205 13.12 -20.31 5.02
CA GLU A 205 13.13 -20.30 6.48
C GLU A 205 11.73 -20.03 7.05
N GLN A 206 11.01 -19.04 6.52
CA GLN A 206 9.63 -18.74 6.92
C GLN A 206 8.67 -19.90 6.63
N ALA A 207 8.83 -20.59 5.50
CA ALA A 207 8.02 -21.75 5.17
C ALA A 207 8.28 -22.90 6.16
N LEU A 208 9.54 -23.09 6.56
CA LEU A 208 9.93 -24.12 7.52
C LEU A 208 9.39 -23.81 8.92
N GLU A 209 9.51 -22.56 9.38
CA GLU A 209 8.93 -22.10 10.65
C GLU A 209 7.42 -22.31 10.68
N ARG A 210 6.72 -21.99 9.59
CA ARG A 210 5.28 -22.20 9.48
C ARG A 210 4.91 -23.69 9.55
N LEU A 211 5.71 -24.56 8.95
CA LEU A 211 5.50 -26.02 9.02
C LEU A 211 5.64 -26.50 10.47
N GLU A 212 6.69 -26.07 11.18
CA GLU A 212 6.88 -26.42 12.59
C GLU A 212 5.73 -25.93 13.49
N LEU A 213 5.23 -24.71 13.23
CA LEU A 213 4.09 -24.17 13.97
C LEU A 213 2.80 -24.95 13.68
N ALA A 214 2.59 -25.41 12.44
CA ALA A 214 1.47 -26.25 12.08
C ALA A 214 1.54 -27.61 12.80
N ASP A 215 2.71 -28.26 12.79
CA ASP A 215 2.92 -29.53 13.50
C ASP A 215 2.68 -29.38 15.01
N ARG A 216 3.11 -28.26 15.60
CA ARG A 216 2.83 -27.95 17.02
C ARG A 216 1.35 -27.73 17.28
N ALA A 217 0.64 -27.04 16.39
CA ALA A 217 -0.80 -26.82 16.49
C ALA A 217 -1.55 -28.15 16.43
N ASP A 218 -1.21 -29.01 15.47
CA ASP A 218 -1.80 -30.35 15.32
C ASP A 218 -1.52 -31.22 16.54
N ALA A 219 -0.30 -31.16 17.11
CA ALA A 219 0.04 -31.86 18.34
C ALA A 219 -0.76 -31.36 19.56
N ILE A 220 -0.97 -30.05 19.67
CA ILE A 220 -1.81 -29.47 20.74
C ILE A 220 -3.26 -29.88 20.54
N GLU A 221 -3.78 -29.81 19.31
CA GLU A 221 -5.15 -30.21 18.99
C GLU A 221 -5.38 -31.70 19.27
N ALA A 222 -4.43 -32.56 18.90
CA ALA A 222 -4.44 -33.98 19.23
C ALA A 222 -4.45 -34.22 20.75
N ARG A 223 -3.73 -33.41 21.53
CA ARG A 223 -3.77 -33.45 23.00
C ARG A 223 -5.08 -32.93 23.57
N LEU A 224 -5.74 -31.97 22.91
CA LEU A 224 -7.02 -31.39 23.35
C LEU A 224 -8.23 -32.27 22.96
N ARG A 225 -8.14 -33.06 21.89
CA ARG A 225 -9.23 -33.89 21.35
C ARG A 225 -9.87 -34.87 22.35
N PRO A 226 -9.16 -35.48 23.32
CA PRO A 226 -9.76 -36.36 24.31
C PRO A 226 -10.58 -35.61 25.37
N PHE A 227 -10.40 -34.29 25.52
CA PHE A 227 -11.12 -33.51 26.53
C PHE A 227 -12.55 -33.16 26.07
N PRO A 228 -13.56 -33.24 26.96
CA PRO A 228 -14.92 -32.84 26.65
C PRO A 228 -15.03 -31.37 26.21
N ALA A 229 -15.93 -31.08 25.27
CA ALA A 229 -16.14 -29.73 24.76
C ALA A 229 -16.51 -28.70 25.86
N ASP A 230 -17.17 -29.16 26.93
CA ASP A 230 -17.58 -28.32 28.06
C ASP A 230 -16.40 -27.82 28.89
N MET A 231 -15.21 -28.43 28.80
CA MET A 231 -14.01 -27.91 29.48
C MET A 231 -13.56 -26.56 28.92
N ARG A 232 -14.00 -26.16 27.71
CA ARG A 232 -13.78 -24.80 27.19
C ARG A 232 -14.52 -23.72 27.98
N ARG A 233 -15.54 -24.11 28.77
CA ARG A 233 -16.30 -23.18 29.62
C ARG A 233 -15.63 -22.92 30.96
N LEU A 234 -14.57 -23.68 31.28
CA LEU A 234 -13.78 -23.48 32.48
C LEU A 234 -12.82 -22.32 32.24
N LEU A 235 -13.02 -21.22 32.96
CA LEU A 235 -12.23 -19.99 32.91
C LEU A 235 -11.17 -19.96 34.03
N GLY A 236 -11.15 -20.95 34.92
CA GLY A 236 -10.25 -21.04 36.06
C GLY A 236 -10.70 -20.22 37.28
N ASP A 237 -11.87 -19.57 37.20
CA ASP A 237 -12.48 -18.80 38.27
C ASP A 237 -13.59 -19.56 39.01
N GLU A 238 -13.76 -20.85 38.71
CA GLU A 238 -14.81 -21.71 39.27
C GLU A 238 -14.75 -21.81 40.80
N PRO A 239 -13.57 -21.91 41.45
CA PRO A 239 -13.51 -21.96 42.91
C PRO A 239 -14.11 -20.69 43.55
N ARG A 240 -13.85 -19.53 42.94
CA ARG A 240 -14.36 -18.25 43.42
C ARG A 240 -15.87 -18.13 43.18
N ARG A 241 -16.34 -18.50 41.98
CA ARG A 241 -17.78 -18.52 41.67
C ARG A 241 -18.56 -19.46 42.58
N LEU A 242 -18.00 -20.64 42.86
CA LEU A 242 -18.61 -21.60 43.79
C LEU A 242 -18.74 -21.00 45.19
N GLN A 243 -17.67 -20.38 45.71
CA GLN A 243 -17.70 -19.70 47.01
C GLN A 243 -18.76 -18.57 47.06
N GLU A 244 -18.87 -17.77 46.00
CA GLU A 244 -19.88 -16.71 45.91
C GLU A 244 -21.31 -17.27 45.88
N ILE A 245 -21.54 -18.38 45.17
CA ILE A 245 -22.84 -19.06 45.12
C ILE A 245 -23.18 -19.67 46.48
N GLU A 246 -22.23 -20.34 47.14
CA GLU A 246 -22.41 -20.92 48.46
C GLU A 246 -22.71 -19.85 49.52
N ALA A 247 -22.00 -18.72 49.48
CA ALA A 247 -22.26 -17.58 50.36
C ALA A 247 -23.66 -16.99 50.15
N ARG A 248 -24.09 -16.82 48.89
CA ARG A 248 -25.47 -16.38 48.57
C ARG A 248 -26.51 -17.40 49.03
N ALA A 249 -26.26 -18.68 48.84
CA ALA A 249 -27.16 -19.73 49.30
C ALA A 249 -27.30 -19.73 50.84
N LEU A 250 -26.21 -19.46 51.57
CA LEU A 250 -26.23 -19.33 53.02
C LEU A 250 -27.03 -18.10 53.47
N ASP A 251 -26.78 -16.93 52.88
CA ASP A 251 -27.52 -15.69 53.17
C ASP A 251 -29.02 -15.85 52.87
N HIS A 252 -29.39 -16.46 51.75
CA HIS A 252 -30.79 -16.76 51.44
C HIS A 252 -31.44 -17.70 52.46
N ARG A 253 -30.72 -18.72 52.94
CA ARG A 253 -31.23 -19.62 53.99
C ARG A 253 -31.43 -18.89 55.32
N GLN A 254 -30.51 -18.00 55.69
CA GLN A 254 -30.62 -17.18 56.90
C GLN A 254 -31.83 -16.25 56.82
N ARG A 255 -31.96 -15.49 55.73
CA ARG A 255 -33.13 -14.62 55.53
C ARG A 255 -34.44 -15.38 55.55
N HIS A 256 -34.49 -16.56 54.92
CA HIS A 256 -35.68 -17.40 54.98
C HIS A 256 -36.01 -17.84 56.41
N ALA A 257 -34.99 -18.18 57.22
CA ALA A 257 -35.22 -18.53 58.63
C ALA A 257 -35.73 -17.33 59.44
N ASP A 258 -35.15 -16.15 59.22
CA ASP A 258 -35.59 -14.91 59.87
C ASP A 258 -37.01 -14.54 59.44
N ASP A 259 -37.33 -14.59 58.16
CA ASP A 259 -38.66 -14.32 57.61
C ASP A 259 -39.71 -15.27 58.21
N VAL A 260 -39.38 -16.57 58.35
CA VAL A 260 -40.25 -17.56 58.99
C VAL A 260 -40.47 -17.23 60.46
N ALA A 261 -39.41 -16.90 61.22
CA ALA A 261 -39.53 -16.53 62.63
C ALA A 261 -40.36 -15.25 62.81
N THR A 262 -40.18 -14.27 61.92
CA THR A 262 -40.95 -13.02 61.93
C THR A 262 -42.42 -13.28 61.61
N LEU A 263 -42.70 -14.18 60.66
CA LEU A 263 -44.05 -14.61 60.31
C LEU A 263 -44.72 -15.34 61.48
N GLU A 264 -44.01 -16.24 62.15
CA GLU A 264 -44.50 -16.93 63.36
C GLU A 264 -44.81 -15.94 64.48
N GLN A 265 -43.95 -14.94 64.70
CA GLN A 265 -44.19 -13.88 65.67
C GLN A 265 -45.44 -13.07 65.32
N HIS A 266 -45.57 -12.61 64.08
CA HIS A 266 -46.75 -11.84 63.65
C HIS A 266 -48.04 -12.67 63.71
N GLN A 267 -47.98 -13.98 63.44
CA GLN A 267 -49.11 -14.87 63.64
C GLN A 267 -49.48 -14.99 65.12
N ALA A 268 -48.50 -15.15 66.02
CA ALA A 268 -48.74 -15.18 67.45
C ALA A 268 -49.34 -13.86 67.98
N GLU A 269 -48.83 -12.72 67.53
CA GLU A 269 -49.38 -11.39 67.82
C GLU A 269 -50.82 -11.27 67.32
N LEU A 270 -51.10 -11.69 66.08
CA LEU A 270 -52.45 -11.68 65.51
C LEU A 270 -53.40 -12.58 66.33
N GLN A 271 -52.97 -13.77 66.73
CA GLN A 271 -53.76 -14.65 67.61
C GLN A 271 -54.03 -13.99 68.97
N ALA A 272 -53.04 -13.32 69.56
CA ALA A 272 -53.19 -12.62 70.84
C ALA A 272 -54.22 -11.46 70.78
N THR A 273 -54.42 -10.84 69.62
CA THR A 273 -55.48 -9.81 69.45
C THR A 273 -56.90 -10.38 69.51
N GLY A 274 -57.08 -11.70 69.40
CA GLY A 274 -58.40 -12.33 69.33
C GLY A 274 -59.17 -12.08 68.02
N LEU A 275 -58.53 -11.42 67.04
CA LEU A 275 -59.12 -11.06 65.74
C LEU A 275 -58.62 -11.96 64.59
N ALA A 276 -57.84 -13.00 64.89
CA ALA A 276 -57.23 -13.88 63.89
C ALA A 276 -58.26 -14.61 63.00
N GLU A 277 -59.36 -15.08 63.57
CA GLU A 277 -60.40 -15.84 62.84
C GLU A 277 -61.51 -14.95 62.25
N ARG A 278 -61.69 -13.74 62.78
CA ARG A 278 -62.70 -12.77 62.32
C ARG A 278 -62.09 -11.40 62.19
N ARG A 279 -61.33 -11.22 61.10
CA ARG A 279 -60.83 -9.91 60.71
C ARG A 279 -62.02 -8.98 60.38
N PRO A 280 -62.11 -7.79 60.99
CA PRO A 280 -63.10 -6.80 60.61
C PRO A 280 -62.97 -6.44 59.12
N SER A 281 -64.09 -6.31 58.42
CA SER A 281 -64.08 -5.83 57.04
C SER A 281 -63.59 -4.39 56.99
N GLU A 282 -62.89 -4.02 55.92
CA GLU A 282 -62.36 -2.67 55.70
C GLU A 282 -63.44 -1.59 55.84
N ALA A 283 -64.64 -1.84 55.29
CA ALA A 283 -65.80 -0.96 55.43
C ALA A 283 -66.28 -0.76 56.89
N LEU A 284 -66.07 -1.75 57.77
CA LEU A 284 -66.43 -1.64 59.20
C LEU A 284 -65.38 -0.81 59.95
N LEU A 285 -64.10 -0.95 59.60
CA LEU A 285 -63.02 -0.14 60.16
C LEU A 285 -63.18 1.34 59.77
N GLU A 286 -63.49 1.62 58.51
CA GLU A 286 -63.79 2.98 58.04
C GLU A 286 -65.00 3.59 58.78
N GLN A 287 -66.08 2.82 58.97
CA GLN A 287 -67.24 3.26 59.74
C GLN A 287 -66.90 3.55 61.21
N LEU A 288 -66.09 2.71 61.85
CA LEU A 288 -65.66 2.92 63.23
C LEU A 288 -64.75 4.14 63.37
N ASP A 289 -63.88 4.39 62.38
CA ASP A 289 -63.00 5.57 62.37
C ASP A 289 -63.80 6.87 62.18
N GLU A 290 -64.79 6.87 61.28
CA GLU A 290 -65.75 7.99 61.18
C GLU A 290 -66.51 8.23 62.48
N GLN A 291 -66.96 7.16 63.15
CA GLN A 291 -67.66 7.27 64.43
C GLN A 291 -66.74 7.83 65.52
N LEU A 292 -65.48 7.39 65.59
CA LEU A 292 -64.46 7.91 66.50
C LEU A 292 -64.18 9.38 66.24
N LEU A 293 -64.07 9.79 64.97
CA LEU A 293 -63.87 11.18 64.59
C LEU A 293 -65.05 12.06 65.04
N ARG A 294 -66.29 11.61 64.80
CA ARG A 294 -67.51 12.31 65.26
C ARG A 294 -67.58 12.40 66.79
N LEU A 295 -67.15 11.35 67.50
CA LEU A 295 -67.10 11.33 68.95
C LEU A 295 -66.06 12.34 69.49
N LYS A 296 -64.86 12.38 68.90
CA LYS A 296 -63.84 13.38 69.23
C LYS A 296 -64.35 14.81 69.01
N GLN A 297 -64.97 15.08 67.87
CA GLN A 297 -65.57 16.40 67.59
C GLN A 297 -66.66 16.79 68.60
N ARG A 298 -67.48 15.83 69.05
CA ARG A 298 -68.51 16.07 70.08
C ARG A 298 -67.90 16.33 71.46
N ILE A 299 -66.82 15.62 71.81
CA ILE A 299 -66.09 15.87 73.07
C ILE A 299 -65.50 17.29 73.04
N GLU A 300 -64.84 17.67 71.95
CA GLU A 300 -64.30 19.03 71.79
C GLU A 300 -65.38 20.10 71.83
N ALA A 301 -66.52 19.88 71.17
CA ALA A 301 -67.65 20.81 71.18
C ALA A 301 -68.26 20.96 72.58
N ARG A 302 -68.40 19.86 73.33
CA ARG A 302 -68.83 19.87 74.73
C ARG A 302 -67.86 20.68 75.59
N ASP A 303 -66.56 20.44 75.46
CA ASP A 303 -65.55 21.11 76.27
C ASP A 303 -65.50 22.61 75.96
N ARG A 304 -65.67 23.02 74.69
CA ARG A 304 -65.86 24.43 74.32
C ARG A 304 -67.10 25.04 74.98
N ALA A 305 -68.24 24.35 74.91
CA ALA A 305 -69.50 24.84 75.52
C ALA A 305 -69.39 24.98 77.04
N VAL A 306 -68.72 24.05 77.73
CA VAL A 306 -68.47 24.13 79.18
C VAL A 306 -67.59 25.36 79.49
N ASN A 307 -66.54 25.58 78.72
CA ASN A 307 -65.65 26.74 78.91
C ASN A 307 -66.38 28.07 78.66
N GLU A 308 -67.23 28.13 77.62
CA GLU A 308 -68.06 29.31 77.33
C GLU A 308 -69.06 29.59 78.47
N GLN A 309 -69.70 28.55 79.01
CA GLN A 309 -70.62 28.69 80.15
C GLN A 309 -69.89 29.22 81.39
N GLN A 310 -68.69 28.69 81.68
CA GLN A 310 -67.88 29.17 82.81
C GLN A 310 -67.43 30.63 82.61
N ALA A 311 -67.02 31.00 81.40
CA ALA A 311 -66.65 32.37 81.06
C ALA A 311 -67.84 33.33 81.17
N ALA A 312 -69.02 32.92 80.70
CA ALA A 312 -70.26 33.69 80.82
C ALA A 312 -70.67 33.89 82.29
N ALA A 313 -70.58 32.84 83.13
CA ALA A 313 -70.86 32.91 84.55
C ALA A 313 -69.88 33.85 85.29
N LEU A 314 -68.60 33.83 84.91
CA LEU A 314 -67.59 34.77 85.43
C LEU A 314 -67.90 36.22 85.04
N ARG A 315 -68.23 36.47 83.75
CA ARG A 315 -68.66 37.80 83.28
C ARG A 315 -69.89 38.30 84.01
N GLN A 316 -70.88 37.44 84.22
CA GLN A 316 -72.08 37.78 85.00
C GLN A 316 -71.72 38.15 86.44
N ARG A 317 -70.87 37.37 87.12
CA ARG A 317 -70.40 37.70 88.48
C ARG A 317 -69.63 39.02 88.52
N GLN A 318 -68.78 39.30 87.53
CA GLN A 318 -68.04 40.56 87.44
C GLN A 318 -68.98 41.75 87.20
N ALA A 319 -69.99 41.61 86.33
CA ALA A 319 -71.00 42.64 86.09
C ALA A 319 -71.84 42.94 87.34
N ILE A 320 -72.27 41.90 88.07
CA ILE A 320 -72.98 42.05 89.36
C ILE A 320 -72.09 42.77 90.39
N LYS A 321 -70.79 42.47 90.43
CA LYS A 321 -69.83 43.15 91.31
C LYS A 321 -69.62 44.63 90.93
N ALA A 322 -69.62 44.95 89.63
CA ALA A 322 -69.48 46.32 89.12
C ALA A 322 -70.72 47.19 89.38
N LEU A 323 -71.91 46.59 89.45
CA LEU A 323 -73.18 47.26 89.78
C LEU A 323 -73.33 47.63 91.27
N GLY A 324 -72.32 47.40 92.10
CA GLY A 324 -72.29 47.87 93.50
C GLY A 324 -73.27 47.16 94.46
N THR A 325 -74.04 46.18 93.97
CA THR A 325 -74.88 45.33 94.82
C THR A 325 -73.99 44.39 95.64
N SER A 326 -73.98 44.58 96.95
CA SER A 326 -73.31 43.65 97.87
C SER A 326 -73.91 42.24 97.73
N VAL A 327 -73.07 41.25 98.01
CA VAL A 327 -73.06 39.85 97.56
C VAL A 327 -74.29 38.99 97.95
N ASN A 328 -75.45 39.57 98.30
CA ASN A 328 -76.68 38.85 98.66
C ASN A 328 -77.95 39.42 97.99
N ALA A 329 -77.89 39.77 96.70
CA ALA A 329 -79.09 40.08 95.91
C ALA A 329 -79.52 38.83 95.12
N THR A 330 -80.48 38.06 95.64
CA THR A 330 -81.19 36.97 94.93
C THR A 330 -82.13 37.47 93.83
N ALA A 331 -82.08 38.76 93.49
CA ALA A 331 -82.74 39.34 92.34
C ALA A 331 -81.73 40.26 91.61
N VAL A 332 -81.37 39.88 90.39
CA VAL A 332 -80.77 40.82 89.43
C VAL A 332 -81.76 41.97 89.26
N PRO A 333 -81.37 43.24 89.45
CA PRO A 333 -82.28 44.35 89.19
C PRO A 333 -82.74 44.25 87.74
N ARG A 334 -84.06 44.22 87.51
CA ARG A 334 -84.63 44.38 86.18
C ARG A 334 -84.31 45.81 85.75
N LEU A 335 -83.23 45.97 85.00
CA LEU A 335 -82.91 47.19 84.29
C LEU A 335 -83.88 47.30 83.12
N ASP A 336 -84.96 48.02 83.32
CA ASP A 336 -85.87 48.44 82.26
C ASP A 336 -85.33 49.77 81.65
N PRO A 337 -85.52 50.03 80.34
CA PRO A 337 -85.05 51.26 79.68
C PRO A 337 -85.37 52.55 80.43
N ASP A 338 -86.53 52.64 81.08
CA ASP A 338 -86.98 53.80 81.86
C ASP A 338 -86.13 53.96 83.14
N SER A 339 -85.81 52.85 83.82
CA SER A 339 -84.95 52.87 85.02
C SER A 339 -83.49 53.25 84.75
N VAL A 340 -83.00 53.02 83.53
CA VAL A 340 -81.66 53.49 83.09
C VAL A 340 -81.72 54.98 82.71
N ALA A 341 -82.80 55.42 82.07
CA ALA A 341 -83.02 56.83 81.74
C ALA A 341 -83.13 57.72 82.99
N ASP A 342 -83.82 57.24 84.04
CA ASP A 342 -83.93 57.94 85.32
C ASP A 342 -82.57 58.06 86.03
N ALA A 343 -81.73 57.02 85.98
CA ALA A 343 -80.38 57.05 86.54
C ALA A 343 -79.46 58.03 85.78
N GLU A 344 -79.60 58.12 84.44
CA GLU A 344 -78.90 59.13 83.65
C GLU A 344 -79.36 60.56 83.97
N ALA A 345 -80.66 60.78 84.19
CA ALA A 345 -81.19 62.09 84.58
C ALA A 345 -80.64 62.54 85.95
N LEU A 346 -80.63 61.63 86.93
CA LEU A 346 -80.07 61.84 88.27
C LEU A 346 -78.56 62.10 88.24
N ALA A 347 -77.82 61.39 87.38
CA ALA A 347 -76.40 61.63 87.19
C ALA A 347 -76.12 63.01 86.56
N ARG A 348 -76.96 63.46 85.61
CA ARG A 348 -76.87 64.81 85.03
C ARG A 348 -77.22 65.90 86.06
N GLU A 349 -78.22 65.70 86.92
CA GLU A 349 -78.52 66.62 88.03
C GLU A 349 -77.37 66.70 89.06
N LEU A 350 -76.75 65.58 89.40
CA LEU A 350 -75.56 65.53 90.26
C LEU A 350 -74.35 66.23 89.63
N GLN A 351 -74.15 66.08 88.32
CA GLN A 351 -73.09 66.80 87.60
C GLN A 351 -73.34 68.32 87.57
N GLN A 352 -74.59 68.76 87.39
CA GLN A 352 -74.95 70.18 87.41
C GLN A 352 -74.85 70.82 88.80
N THR A 353 -75.07 70.06 89.87
CA THR A 353 -74.87 70.53 91.26
C THR A 353 -73.40 70.55 91.67
N VAL A 354 -72.55 69.67 91.12
CA VAL A 354 -71.10 69.70 91.33
C VAL A 354 -70.40 70.80 90.51
N GLN A 355 -70.99 71.32 89.42
CA GLN A 355 -70.46 72.46 88.66
C GLN A 355 -70.94 73.85 89.17
N ARG A 356 -71.84 73.91 90.17
CA ARG A 356 -72.28 75.16 90.84
C ARG A 356 -71.65 75.37 92.23
N ARG A 357 -70.61 74.60 92.54
CA ARG A 357 -69.62 74.82 93.61
C ARG A 357 -68.24 74.82 92.98
#